data_AF-J0F5W9-F1
#
_entry.id   AF-J0F5W9-F1
#
_cell.length_a   1.000
_cell.length_b   1.000
_cell.length_c   1.000
_cell.angle_alpha   90.00
_cell.angle_beta   90.00
_cell.angle_gamma   90.00
#
_symmetry.space_group_name_H-M   'P 1'
#
loop_
_entity.id
_entity.type
_entity.pdbx_description
1 polymer ?
#
loop_
_entity_poly.entity_id
_entity_poly.type
_entity_poly.pdbx_seq_one_letter_code
_entity_poly.pdbx_strand_id
1 'polypeptide(L)'
;MRLDYALFNQHLVSSREKAKALVLKNQVLVNKVVISKPSFIVKEGDQIELVATNPFVSRAGEKLGAFLEDHFIDFTKKVVLDVGASKGALVKWLF
;
A
#
# COMPACT_ATOMS: atom_id res chain seq x y z
N MET A 1 14.53 -14.34 13.69
CA MET A 1 14.56 -14.56 12.22
C MET A 1 14.66 -13.22 11.51
N ARG A 2 15.19 -13.13 10.28
CA ARG A 2 15.16 -11.85 9.52
C ARG A 2 13.74 -11.52 9.04
N LEU A 3 13.37 -10.24 9.01
CA LEU A 3 12.04 -9.77 8.62
C LEU A 3 11.66 -10.17 7.20
N ASP A 4 12.57 -10.04 6.23
CA ASP A 4 12.33 -10.46 4.84
C ASP A 4 12.01 -11.96 4.71
N TYR A 5 12.63 -12.81 5.53
CA TYR A 5 12.31 -14.23 5.62
C TYR A 5 11.01 -14.47 6.38
N ALA A 6 10.77 -13.76 7.49
CA ALA A 6 9.57 -13.93 8.30
C ALA A 6 8.30 -13.62 7.49
N LEU A 7 8.31 -12.54 6.70
CA LEU A 7 7.20 -12.18 5.80
C LEU A 7 6.87 -13.29 4.79
N PHE A 8 7.90 -13.92 4.21
CA PHE A 8 7.71 -15.01 3.26
C PHE A 8 7.25 -16.30 3.94
N ASN A 9 7.88 -16.66 5.07
CA ASN A 9 7.54 -17.87 5.83
C ASN A 9 6.14 -17.81 6.44
N GLN A 10 5.64 -16.62 6.77
CA GLN A 10 4.25 -16.41 7.23
C GLN A 10 3.25 -16.26 6.07
N HIS A 11 3.66 -16.50 4.82
CA HIS A 11 2.82 -16.36 3.63
C HIS A 11 2.17 -14.99 3.44
N LEU A 12 2.71 -13.93 4.06
CA LEU A 12 2.24 -12.54 3.89
C LEU A 12 2.63 -11.98 2.52
N VAL A 13 3.66 -12.55 1.89
CA VAL A 13 4.17 -12.12 0.58
C VAL A 13 4.51 -13.32 -0.30
N SER A 14 4.38 -13.15 -1.61
CA SER A 14 4.60 -14.21 -2.60
C SER A 14 6.07 -14.51 -2.90
N SER A 15 7.00 -13.62 -2.53
CA SER A 15 8.44 -13.82 -2.72
C SER A 15 9.26 -12.99 -1.75
N ARG A 16 10.52 -13.37 -1.56
CA ARG A 16 11.47 -12.64 -0.71
C ARG A 16 11.82 -11.26 -1.28
N GLU A 17 11.86 -11.14 -2.60
CA GLU A 17 12.09 -9.88 -3.33
C GLU A 17 10.95 -8.91 -3.05
N LYS A 18 9.71 -9.39 -3.08
CA LYS A 18 8.52 -8.60 -2.72
C LYS A 18 8.57 -8.18 -1.24
N ALA A 19 9.00 -9.08 -0.35
CA ALA A 19 9.22 -8.77 1.06
C ALA A 19 10.17 -7.58 1.24
N LYS A 20 11.35 -7.64 0.62
CA LYS A 20 12.35 -6.56 0.68
C LYS A 20 11.80 -5.24 0.14
N ALA A 21 11.08 -5.28 -0.98
CA ALA A 21 10.49 -4.09 -1.58
C ALA A 21 9.46 -3.42 -0.66
N LEU A 22 8.61 -4.20 0.02
CA LEU A 22 7.62 -3.67 0.95
C LEU A 22 8.28 -3.06 2.20
N VAL A 23 9.30 -3.74 2.75
CA VAL A 23 10.07 -3.21 3.88
C VAL A 23 10.74 -1.89 3.52
N LEU A 24 11.41 -1.81 2.36
CA LEU A 24 12.06 -0.57 1.90
C LEU A 24 11.06 0.56 1.60
N LYS A 25 9.81 0.23 1.27
CA LYS A 25 8.72 1.19 1.08
C LYS A 25 8.03 1.60 2.39
N ASN A 26 8.55 1.20 3.55
CA ASN A 26 7.94 1.45 4.86
C ASN A 26 6.52 0.86 4.98
N GLN A 27 6.23 -0.21 4.26
CA GLN A 27 4.92 -0.86 4.22
C GLN A 27 4.83 -2.09 5.13
N VAL A 28 5.73 -2.20 6.12
CA VAL A 28 5.77 -3.31 7.06
C VAL A 28 5.88 -2.78 8.48
N LEU A 29 4.99 -3.25 9.33
CA LEU A 29 4.94 -2.96 10.76
C LEU A 29 5.40 -4.19 11.52
N VAL A 30 6.23 -3.98 12.55
CA VAL A 30 6.54 -4.98 13.57
C VAL A 30 6.18 -4.39 14.91
N ASN A 31 5.25 -5.02 15.63
CA ASN A 31 4.70 -4.52 16.90
C ASN A 31 4.23 -3.05 16.78
N LYS A 32 3.50 -2.74 15.70
CA LYS A 32 2.99 -1.38 15.36
C LYS A 32 4.07 -0.33 15.07
N VAL A 33 5.33 -0.73 14.92
CA VAL A 33 6.44 0.16 14.53
C VAL A 33 6.83 -0.12 13.09
N VAL A 34 6.95 0.94 12.28
CA VAL A 34 7.38 0.84 10.88
C VAL A 34 8.84 0.41 10.83
N ILE A 35 9.13 -0.69 10.11
CA ILE A 35 10.49 -1.17 9.91
C ILE A 35 10.89 -0.97 8.45
N SER A 36 12.03 -0.29 8.25
CA SER A 36 12.58 0.02 6.92
C SER A 36 13.79 -0.85 6.54
N LYS A 37 14.22 -1.75 7.44
CA LYS A 37 15.41 -2.59 7.28
C LYS A 37 15.02 -4.06 7.03
N PRO A 38 15.22 -4.62 5.83
CA PRO A 38 14.84 -6.02 5.53
C PRO A 38 15.59 -7.05 6.39
N SER A 39 16.80 -6.71 6.83
CA SER A 39 17.62 -7.52 7.74
C SER A 39 17.28 -7.34 9.22
N PHE A 40 16.22 -6.60 9.55
CA PHE A 40 15.72 -6.49 10.91
C PHE A 40 15.44 -7.87 11.50
N ILE A 41 15.82 -8.09 12.76
CA ILE A 41 15.64 -9.37 13.44
C ILE A 41 14.32 -9.33 14.18
N VAL A 42 13.40 -10.18 13.75
CA VAL A 42 12.11 -10.44 14.37
C VAL A 42 12.27 -11.56 15.40
N LYS A 43 11.72 -11.36 16.60
CA LYS A 43 11.69 -12.33 17.69
C LYS A 43 10.43 -13.21 17.62
N GLU A 44 10.49 -14.34 18.28
CA GLU A 44 9.33 -15.22 18.46
C GLU A 44 8.30 -14.49 19.33
N GLY A 45 7.10 -14.23 18.79
CA GLY A 45 6.05 -13.43 19.43
C GLY A 45 5.87 -12.02 18.88
N ASP A 46 6.79 -11.51 18.06
CA ASP A 46 6.58 -10.23 17.37
C ASP A 46 5.43 -10.33 16.36
N GLN A 47 4.53 -9.34 16.37
CA GLN A 47 3.44 -9.24 15.40
C GLN A 47 3.92 -8.51 14.16
N ILE A 48 3.81 -9.14 12.99
CA ILE A 48 4.20 -8.57 11.70
C ILE A 48 2.94 -8.28 10.90
N GLU A 49 2.80 -7.05 10.43
CA GLU A 49 1.65 -6.60 9.64
C GLU A 49 2.12 -5.88 8.38
N LEU A 50 1.39 -6.07 7.28
CA LEU A 50 1.57 -5.26 6.08
C LEU A 50 0.69 -4.03 6.17
N VAL A 51 1.28 -2.86 5.95
CA VAL A 51 0.50 -1.63 5.75
C VAL A 51 -0.25 -1.81 4.43
N ALA A 52 -1.58 -1.74 4.47
CA ALA A 52 -2.39 -1.79 3.27
C ALA A 52 -1.86 -0.74 2.27
N THR A 53 -1.47 -1.19 1.08
CA THR A 53 -1.08 -0.29 0.01
C THR A 53 -2.28 0.60 -0.29
N ASN A 54 -2.11 1.90 -0.05
CA ASN A 54 -3.09 2.89 -0.45
C ASN A 54 -3.45 2.62 -1.92
N PRO A 55 -4.73 2.39 -2.26
CA PRO A 55 -5.13 2.03 -3.62
C PRO A 55 -4.64 3.06 -4.66
N PHE A 56 -4.44 4.29 -4.21
CA PHE A 56 -4.10 5.41 -5.06
C PHE A 56 -2.64 5.38 -5.52
N VAL A 57 -2.46 5.29 -6.84
CA VAL A 57 -1.15 5.29 -7.52
C VAL A 57 -0.45 6.66 -7.48
N SER A 58 -1.06 7.69 -6.88
CA SER A 58 -0.49 9.02 -6.70
C SER A 58 -1.11 9.75 -5.49
N ARG A 59 -0.38 10.73 -4.93
CA ARG A 59 -0.90 11.63 -3.87
C ARG A 59 -2.17 12.37 -4.29
N ALA A 60 -2.37 12.61 -5.59
CA ALA A 60 -3.60 13.20 -6.11
C ALA A 60 -4.77 12.23 -6.01
N GLY A 61 -4.54 10.94 -6.28
CA GLY A 61 -5.52 9.89 -6.04
C GLY A 61 -5.87 9.76 -4.56
N GLU A 62 -4.91 9.90 -3.64
CA GLU A 62 -5.18 9.86 -2.19
C GLU A 62 -6.13 10.97 -1.75
N LYS A 63 -5.89 12.20 -2.23
CA LYS A 63 -6.77 13.34 -1.93
C LYS A 63 -8.17 13.15 -2.50
N LEU A 64 -8.26 12.62 -3.72
CA LEU A 64 -9.54 12.34 -4.33
C LEU A 64 -10.28 11.22 -3.59
N GLY A 65 -9.60 10.14 -3.24
CA GLY A 65 -10.15 9.05 -2.44
C GLY A 65 -10.80 9.53 -1.15
N ALA A 66 -10.05 10.31 -0.35
CA ALA A 66 -10.58 10.93 0.87
C ALA A 66 -11.80 11.82 0.59
N PHE A 67 -11.75 12.64 -0.47
CA PHE A 67 -12.89 13.46 -0.88
C PHE A 67 -14.12 12.61 -1.28
N LEU A 68 -13.91 11.47 -1.96
CA LEU A 68 -15.01 10.60 -2.38
C LEU A 68 -15.64 9.83 -1.23
N GLU A 69 -14.83 9.42 -0.24
CA GLU A 69 -15.32 8.82 1.01
C GLU A 69 -16.18 9.81 1.80
N ASP A 70 -15.77 11.08 1.87
CA ASP A 70 -16.51 12.11 2.61
C ASP A 70 -17.77 12.61 1.88
N HIS A 71 -17.80 12.55 0.55
CA HIS A 71 -18.84 13.18 -0.26
C HIS A 71 -19.76 12.22 -1.04
N PHE A 72 -19.59 10.89 -0.90
CA PHE A 72 -20.46 9.85 -1.48
C PHE A 72 -20.88 10.13 -2.94
N ILE A 73 -19.92 10.47 -3.79
CA ILE A 73 -20.20 10.83 -5.18
C ILE A 73 -20.24 9.57 -6.03
N ASP A 74 -21.41 9.27 -6.61
CA ASP A 74 -21.58 8.20 -7.59
C ASP A 74 -21.24 8.69 -9.00
N PHE A 75 -20.26 8.04 -9.65
CA PHE A 75 -19.84 8.30 -11.02
C PHE A 75 -20.45 7.33 -12.04
N THR A 76 -21.29 6.40 -11.60
CA THR A 76 -21.92 5.40 -12.47
C THR A 76 -22.69 6.10 -13.59
N LYS A 77 -22.38 5.73 -14.86
CA LYS A 77 -22.96 6.31 -16.09
C LYS A 77 -22.71 7.81 -16.31
N LYS A 78 -21.73 8.41 -15.62
CA LYS A 78 -21.32 9.81 -15.86
C LYS A 78 -20.08 9.86 -16.73
N VAL A 79 -19.99 10.89 -17.56
CA VAL A 79 -18.75 11.22 -18.29
C VAL A 79 -17.85 12.01 -17.35
N VAL A 80 -16.67 11.49 -17.05
CA VAL A 80 -15.69 12.14 -16.17
C VAL A 80 -14.50 12.63 -17.01
N LEU A 81 -14.13 13.90 -16.82
CA LEU A 81 -12.97 14.52 -17.45
C LEU A 81 -11.86 14.71 -16.41
N ASP A 82 -10.72 14.08 -16.63
CA ASP A 82 -9.52 14.26 -15.80
C ASP A 82 -8.63 15.37 -16.39
N VAL A 83 -8.66 16.55 -15.79
CA VAL A 83 -7.85 17.70 -16.20
C VAL A 83 -6.58 17.75 -15.34
N GLY A 84 -5.46 17.31 -15.90
CA GLY A 84 -4.14 17.31 -15.24
C GLY A 84 -3.40 15.97 -15.22
N ALA A 85 -3.95 14.92 -15.84
CA ALA A 85 -3.31 13.61 -15.93
C ALA A 85 -2.10 13.63 -16.87
N SER A 86 -0.90 13.81 -16.31
CA SER A 86 0.34 13.58 -17.06
C SER A 86 0.54 12.10 -17.45
N LYS A 87 -0.11 11.14 -16.74
CA LYS A 87 -0.04 9.67 -17.00
C LYS A 87 -1.34 8.88 -16.70
N GLY A 88 -2.53 9.49 -16.84
CA GLY A 88 -3.83 8.76 -16.85
C GLY A 88 -4.23 7.98 -15.59
N ALA A 89 -3.63 8.28 -14.43
CA ALA A 89 -3.85 7.54 -13.19
C ALA A 89 -5.26 7.73 -12.58
N LEU A 90 -5.88 8.89 -12.75
CA LEU A 90 -7.15 9.25 -12.10
C LEU A 90 -8.33 8.49 -12.72
N VAL A 91 -8.36 8.39 -14.05
CA VAL A 91 -9.43 7.70 -14.80
C VAL A 91 -9.51 6.22 -14.46
N LYS A 92 -8.37 5.55 -14.19
CA LYS A 92 -8.35 4.11 -13.91
C LYS A 92 -9.06 3.71 -12.60
N TRP A 93 -9.28 4.65 -11.68
CA TRP A 93 -9.93 4.40 -10.39
C TRP A 93 -11.43 4.67 -10.37
N LEU A 94 -11.94 5.36 -11.39
CA LEU A 94 -13.35 5.77 -11.48
C LEU A 94 -14.24 4.76 -12.21
N PHE A 95 -13.65 3.65 -12.71
CA PHE A 95 -14.32 2.56 -13.42
C PHE A 95 -13.92 1.19 -12.88
#